data_AF-A0A4R0BPP0-F1
#
_entry.id   AF-A0A4R0BPP0-F1
#
_cell.length_a   1.000
_cell.length_b   1.000
_cell.length_c   1.000
_cell.angle_alpha   90.00
_cell.angle_beta   90.00
_cell.angle_gamma   90.00
#
_symmetry.space_group_name_H-M   'P 1'
#
loop_
_entity.id
_entity.type
_entity.pdbx_description
1 polymer ?
#
loop_
_entity_poly.entity_id
_entity_poly.type
_entity_poly.pdbx_seq_one_letter_code
_entity_poly.pdbx_strand_id
1 'polypeptide(L)'
;MSRSFPMPQAFVSPDRIRSLFTEAMSQMYRAEVPQYGTLIELVADVNAGCLKNDPDLRDRLARAGELERIDVERHGAIRLGTADELFTIRRLFAVMGMQPVGYYDLSVAGVPVHSTSFRPIDEAALNVNPFRVFTSLLRLELIEDEGLRGEAEAILAKRRIYTPRAVALIERHEQKGGLTETEATEFVAEALETFRWHGEATVSADTYKRLHDAHRLIADVVSFKGPHINHLTPRTLDIDAVQARMPERGITPKAVIEGPPRRHCDILLRQTSFKALEEAIAFSDDDGAIQGRHTARFGEIEQRGVALTAKGRALYDQLLASVRGEVQVGAGGAKAGAYDDELAARFKALPDSWDELRRADLAFFRYSATSAGIAAAVGSTLPGDPEALITSGYLAFTPIVYEDFLPVSAAGIFQSNLGTDQQQNYATRSNRDAFEAALGATVQDELALYAERQAASLDSALAALGLAGLPLKTVA
;
A
#
# COMPACT_ATOMS: atom_id res chain seq x y z
N MET A 1 -27.11 46.34 -19.74
CA MET A 1 -25.97 45.79 -18.98
C MET A 1 -26.43 44.53 -18.26
N SER A 2 -26.37 43.37 -18.92
CA SER A 2 -26.58 42.10 -18.22
C SER A 2 -25.34 41.78 -17.42
N ARG A 3 -25.45 41.85 -16.09
CA ARG A 3 -24.44 41.30 -15.18
C ARG A 3 -24.51 39.78 -15.30
N SER A 4 -23.54 39.19 -16.00
CA SER A 4 -23.26 37.77 -15.90
C SER A 4 -22.78 37.51 -14.47
N PHE A 5 -23.58 36.79 -13.68
CA PHE A 5 -23.10 36.22 -12.42
C PHE A 5 -22.18 35.05 -12.78
N PRO A 6 -20.95 34.97 -12.23
CA PRO A 6 -20.14 33.78 -12.42
C PRO A 6 -20.90 32.60 -11.81
N MET A 7 -21.17 31.57 -12.63
CA MET A 7 -21.63 30.28 -12.12
C MET A 7 -20.60 29.79 -11.10
N PRO A 8 -21.00 29.29 -9.92
CA PRO A 8 -20.06 28.74 -8.96
C PRO A 8 -19.23 27.66 -9.66
N GLN A 9 -17.92 27.84 -9.67
CA GLN A 9 -16.99 26.93 -10.34
C GLN A 9 -17.05 25.59 -9.61
N ALA A 10 -17.48 24.53 -10.32
CA ALA A 10 -17.70 23.22 -9.72
C ALA A 10 -16.37 22.64 -9.19
N PHE A 11 -16.40 22.12 -7.97
CA PHE A 11 -15.26 21.38 -7.42
C PHE A 11 -15.12 20.02 -8.11
N VAL A 12 -13.88 19.56 -8.23
CA VAL A 12 -13.58 18.21 -8.71
C VAL A 12 -13.71 17.21 -7.57
N SER A 13 -13.99 15.95 -7.89
CA SER A 13 -13.99 14.90 -6.87
C SER A 13 -12.57 14.64 -6.34
N PRO A 14 -12.40 14.26 -5.06
CA PRO A 14 -11.11 13.85 -4.53
C PRO A 14 -10.47 12.69 -5.33
N ASP A 15 -11.31 11.79 -5.88
CA ASP A 15 -10.87 10.68 -6.75
C ASP A 15 -10.22 11.15 -8.04
N ARG A 16 -10.70 12.27 -8.60
CA ARG A 16 -10.08 12.91 -9.77
C ARG A 16 -8.71 13.48 -9.40
N ILE A 17 -8.60 14.16 -8.26
CA ILE A 17 -7.32 14.70 -7.77
C ILE A 17 -6.32 13.57 -7.53
N ARG A 18 -6.75 12.48 -6.88
CA ARG A 18 -5.93 11.28 -6.66
C ARG A 18 -5.45 10.65 -7.96
N SER A 19 -6.31 10.59 -8.97
CA SER A 19 -5.94 10.10 -10.31
C SER A 19 -4.87 10.96 -10.97
N LEU A 20 -5.04 12.28 -10.95
CA LEU A 20 -4.05 13.23 -11.48
C LEU A 20 -2.70 13.10 -10.74
N PHE A 21 -2.75 13.00 -9.42
CA PHE A 21 -1.57 12.81 -8.60
C PHE A 21 -0.84 11.50 -8.89
N THR A 22 -1.57 10.39 -8.99
CA THR A 22 -1.00 9.06 -9.27
C THR A 22 -0.34 9.03 -10.65
N GLU A 23 -0.96 9.64 -11.65
CA GLU A 23 -0.41 9.75 -13.00
C GLU A 23 0.88 10.60 -13.00
N ALA A 24 0.83 11.80 -12.39
CA ALA A 24 1.99 12.70 -12.31
C ALA A 24 3.15 12.06 -11.52
N MET A 25 2.85 11.37 -10.42
CA MET A 25 3.82 10.62 -9.63
C MET A 25 4.46 9.48 -10.41
N SER A 26 3.66 8.71 -11.16
CA SER A 26 4.18 7.62 -12.00
C SER A 26 5.05 8.15 -13.14
N GLN A 27 4.70 9.29 -13.74
CA GLN A 27 5.51 9.92 -14.78
C GLN A 27 6.84 10.44 -14.22
N MET A 28 6.81 11.13 -13.06
CA MET A 28 8.01 11.57 -12.36
C MET A 28 8.92 10.39 -12.01
N TYR A 29 8.38 9.35 -11.37
CA TYR A 29 9.17 8.20 -10.95
C TYR A 29 9.74 7.42 -12.14
N ARG A 30 9.00 7.33 -13.27
CA ARG A 30 9.52 6.74 -14.51
C ARG A 30 10.68 7.53 -15.11
N ALA A 31 10.64 8.87 -15.03
CA ALA A 31 11.72 9.72 -15.51
C ALA A 31 12.98 9.58 -14.63
N GLU A 32 12.79 9.46 -13.32
CA GLU A 32 13.90 9.32 -12.37
C GLU A 32 14.45 7.87 -12.30
N VAL A 33 13.62 6.85 -12.54
CA VAL A 33 13.98 5.42 -12.44
C VAL A 33 13.54 4.67 -13.71
N PRO A 34 14.39 4.61 -14.76
CA PRO A 34 13.99 4.00 -16.04
C PRO A 34 13.53 2.53 -15.94
N GLN A 35 14.11 1.74 -15.03
CA GLN A 35 13.71 0.34 -14.79
C GLN A 35 12.26 0.20 -14.31
N TYR A 36 11.69 1.22 -13.66
CA TYR A 36 10.26 1.22 -13.32
C TYR A 36 9.38 1.28 -14.57
N GLY A 37 9.79 2.05 -15.60
CA GLY A 37 9.10 2.05 -16.90
C GLY A 37 9.08 0.67 -17.54
N THR A 38 10.23 -0.01 -17.53
CA THR A 38 10.37 -1.39 -18.03
C THR A 38 9.50 -2.38 -17.23
N LEU A 39 9.42 -2.21 -15.91
CA LEU A 39 8.57 -3.03 -15.05
C LEU A 39 7.09 -2.86 -15.40
N ILE A 40 6.60 -1.62 -15.58
CA ILE A 40 5.20 -1.37 -15.95
C ILE A 40 4.85 -2.07 -17.27
N GLU A 41 5.72 -2.00 -18.27
CA GLU A 41 5.50 -2.65 -19.56
C GLU A 41 5.42 -4.18 -19.41
N LEU A 42 6.31 -4.77 -18.61
CA LEU A 42 6.27 -6.20 -18.31
C LEU A 42 4.99 -6.60 -17.58
N VAL A 43 4.54 -5.81 -16.61
CA VAL A 43 3.29 -6.04 -15.86
C VAL A 43 2.08 -5.99 -16.79
N ALA A 44 2.03 -5.00 -17.68
CA ALA A 44 0.97 -4.89 -18.68
C ALA A 44 0.92 -6.12 -19.60
N ASP A 45 2.08 -6.60 -20.07
CA ASP A 45 2.18 -7.82 -20.88
C ASP A 45 1.65 -9.06 -20.12
N VAL A 46 2.05 -9.22 -18.85
CA VAL A 46 1.62 -10.36 -18.02
C VAL A 46 0.12 -10.29 -17.73
N ASN A 47 -0.39 -9.14 -17.29
CA ASN A 47 -1.81 -8.96 -16.96
C ASN A 47 -2.68 -9.23 -18.19
N ALA A 48 -2.31 -8.69 -19.35
CA ALA A 48 -3.03 -8.96 -20.60
C ALA A 48 -3.02 -10.46 -20.96
N GLY A 49 -1.91 -11.15 -20.73
CA GLY A 49 -1.80 -12.60 -20.89
C GLY A 49 -2.73 -13.38 -19.95
N CYS A 50 -2.74 -13.05 -18.66
CA CYS A 50 -3.63 -13.66 -17.66
C CYS A 50 -5.10 -13.49 -18.04
N LEU A 51 -5.52 -12.26 -18.34
CA LEU A 51 -6.91 -11.94 -18.69
C LEU A 51 -7.37 -12.59 -20.00
N LYS A 52 -6.44 -12.84 -20.94
CA LYS A 52 -6.73 -13.54 -22.19
C LYS A 52 -6.88 -15.05 -21.97
N ASN A 53 -6.07 -15.63 -21.09
CA ASN A 53 -6.00 -17.08 -20.89
C ASN A 53 -6.97 -17.59 -19.82
N ASP A 54 -7.50 -16.71 -18.97
CA ASP A 54 -8.44 -17.04 -17.89
C ASP A 54 -9.70 -16.14 -17.98
N PRO A 55 -10.72 -16.56 -18.75
CA PRO A 55 -11.99 -15.86 -18.84
C PRO A 55 -12.72 -15.72 -17.50
N ASP A 56 -12.59 -16.71 -16.61
CA ASP A 56 -13.24 -16.70 -15.29
C ASP A 56 -12.65 -15.62 -14.39
N LEU A 57 -11.32 -15.42 -14.43
CA LEU A 57 -10.65 -14.29 -13.78
C LEU A 57 -11.14 -12.95 -14.32
N ARG A 58 -11.21 -12.81 -15.65
CA ARG A 58 -11.68 -11.58 -16.30
C ARG A 58 -13.11 -11.23 -15.85
N ASP A 59 -14.02 -12.21 -15.87
CA ASP A 59 -15.41 -12.00 -15.48
C ASP A 59 -15.56 -11.70 -13.98
N ARG A 60 -14.69 -12.27 -13.14
CA ARG A 60 -14.65 -11.97 -11.70
C ARG A 60 -14.22 -10.53 -11.45
N LEU A 61 -13.13 -10.08 -12.10
CA LEU A 61 -12.64 -8.70 -11.98
C LEU A 61 -13.65 -7.69 -12.55
N ALA A 62 -14.31 -8.02 -13.68
CA ALA A 62 -15.35 -7.17 -14.24
C ALA A 62 -16.54 -7.00 -13.26
N ARG A 63 -17.02 -8.09 -12.66
CA ARG A 63 -18.10 -8.04 -11.65
C ARG A 63 -17.71 -7.28 -10.38
N ALA A 64 -16.43 -7.29 -10.03
CA ALA A 64 -15.89 -6.55 -8.89
C ALA A 64 -15.61 -5.06 -9.18
N GLY A 65 -15.71 -4.62 -10.44
CA GLY A 65 -15.25 -3.29 -10.86
C GLY A 65 -13.72 -3.14 -10.85
N GLU A 66 -12.98 -4.25 -10.76
CA GLU A 66 -11.52 -4.26 -10.62
C GLU A 66 -10.78 -4.23 -11.97
N LEU A 67 -11.46 -4.55 -13.07
CA LEU A 67 -10.84 -4.65 -14.39
C LEU A 67 -10.31 -3.31 -14.90
N GLU A 68 -10.97 -2.20 -14.57
CA GLU A 68 -10.54 -0.86 -15.00
C GLU A 68 -9.40 -0.30 -14.13
N ARG A 69 -9.37 -0.68 -12.83
CA ARG A 69 -8.33 -0.20 -11.90
C ARG A 69 -7.00 -0.93 -12.03
N ILE A 70 -6.96 -2.17 -12.52
CA ILE A 70 -5.73 -3.00 -12.52
C ILE A 70 -4.53 -2.30 -13.20
N ASP A 71 -4.75 -1.54 -14.26
CA ASP A 71 -3.70 -0.87 -15.04
C ASP A 71 -3.20 0.43 -14.39
N VAL A 72 -4.03 1.05 -13.55
CA VAL A 72 -3.70 2.27 -12.82
C VAL A 72 -3.27 2.03 -11.37
N GLU A 73 -3.51 0.83 -10.87
CA GLU A 73 -3.32 0.44 -9.50
C GLU A 73 -1.84 0.44 -9.09
N ARG A 74 -1.53 1.29 -8.11
CA ARG A 74 -0.17 1.47 -7.59
C ARG A 74 -0.19 1.70 -6.08
N HIS A 75 0.96 1.50 -5.44
CA HIS A 75 1.23 2.09 -4.13
C HIS A 75 2.60 2.75 -4.10
N GLY A 76 2.73 3.83 -3.34
CA GLY A 76 4.02 4.45 -3.02
C GLY A 76 4.42 4.18 -1.57
N ALA A 77 5.70 4.36 -1.25
CA ALA A 77 6.18 4.38 0.12
C ALA A 77 7.08 5.59 0.39
N ILE A 78 6.85 6.26 1.51
CA ILE A 78 7.58 7.46 1.94
C ILE A 78 7.96 7.36 3.42
N ARG A 79 8.96 8.13 3.82
CA ARG A 79 9.47 8.19 5.20
C ARG A 79 9.61 9.65 5.63
N LEU A 80 9.04 9.96 6.78
CA LEU A 80 9.02 11.30 7.39
C LEU A 80 9.87 11.30 8.65
N GLY A 81 10.38 12.47 9.01
CA GLY A 81 11.26 12.66 10.15
C GLY A 81 10.57 13.24 11.38
N THR A 82 9.44 13.94 11.22
CA THR A 82 8.81 14.66 12.34
C THR A 82 7.29 14.48 12.40
N ALA A 83 6.73 14.75 13.58
CA ALA A 83 5.28 14.76 13.80
C ALA A 83 4.58 15.83 12.96
N ASP A 84 5.14 17.03 12.83
CA ASP A 84 4.57 18.11 12.00
C ASP A 84 4.49 17.73 10.52
N GLU A 85 5.50 16.98 10.04
CA GLU A 85 5.49 16.40 8.71
C GLU A 85 4.35 15.38 8.58
N LEU A 86 4.19 14.45 9.52
CA LEU A 86 3.10 13.46 9.49
C LEU A 86 1.71 14.11 9.59
N PHE A 87 1.55 15.12 10.44
CA PHE A 87 0.31 15.87 10.58
C PHE A 87 -0.09 16.55 9.27
N THR A 88 0.88 17.16 8.58
CA THR A 88 0.64 17.89 7.33
C THR A 88 0.42 16.93 6.15
N ILE A 89 1.17 15.82 6.06
CA ILE A 89 0.97 14.83 4.98
C ILE A 89 -0.43 14.23 5.04
N ARG A 90 -0.99 14.01 6.24
CA ARG A 90 -2.36 13.53 6.40
C ARG A 90 -3.36 14.49 5.75
N ARG A 91 -3.18 15.80 5.99
CA ARG A 91 -4.05 16.82 5.40
C ARG A 91 -3.88 16.89 3.88
N LEU A 92 -2.65 16.76 3.37
CA LEU A 92 -2.37 16.67 1.95
C LEU A 92 -3.11 15.47 1.32
N PHE A 93 -2.99 14.28 1.91
CA PHE A 93 -3.67 13.08 1.43
C PHE A 93 -5.20 13.16 1.55
N ALA A 94 -5.73 13.89 2.54
CA ALA A 94 -7.17 14.11 2.68
C ALA A 94 -7.78 14.90 1.50
N VAL A 95 -7.04 15.83 0.87
CA VAL A 95 -7.48 16.52 -0.37
C VAL A 95 -7.78 15.51 -1.49
N MET A 96 -7.08 14.37 -1.48
CA MET A 96 -7.22 13.28 -2.45
C MET A 96 -8.14 12.15 -1.96
N GLY A 97 -8.91 12.37 -0.89
CA GLY A 97 -9.84 11.38 -0.35
C GLY A 97 -9.16 10.17 0.29
N MET A 98 -7.91 10.32 0.71
CA MET A 98 -7.11 9.25 1.32
C MET A 98 -7.08 9.43 2.84
N GLN A 99 -7.40 8.36 3.57
CA GLN A 99 -7.46 8.33 5.03
C GLN A 99 -6.37 7.41 5.58
N PRO A 100 -5.87 7.65 6.81
CA PRO A 100 -4.91 6.77 7.46
C PRO A 100 -5.61 5.48 7.92
N VAL A 101 -5.17 4.34 7.40
CA VAL A 101 -5.71 3.01 7.69
C VAL A 101 -4.59 2.08 8.16
N GLY A 102 -4.86 1.37 9.26
CA GLY A 102 -3.93 0.46 9.89
C GLY A 102 -2.79 1.17 10.63
N TYR A 103 -2.19 0.45 11.58
CA TYR A 103 -0.99 0.85 12.30
C TYR A 103 0.06 -0.26 12.20
N TYR A 104 1.26 0.11 11.77
CA TYR A 104 2.37 -0.81 11.53
C TYR A 104 3.55 -0.39 12.41
N ASP A 105 3.91 -1.21 13.40
CA ASP A 105 5.11 -0.98 14.21
C ASP A 105 6.27 -1.83 13.69
N LEU A 106 7.23 -1.20 13.01
CA LEU A 106 8.36 -1.91 12.42
C LEU A 106 9.55 -2.01 13.40
N SER A 107 9.46 -1.39 14.59
CA SER A 107 10.50 -1.51 15.62
C SER A 107 10.65 -2.93 16.14
N VAL A 108 9.59 -3.74 16.07
CA VAL A 108 9.60 -5.18 16.39
C VAL A 108 10.54 -5.98 15.47
N ALA A 109 10.92 -5.41 14.33
CA ALA A 109 11.86 -5.97 13.39
C ALA A 109 13.15 -5.16 13.27
N GLY A 110 13.47 -4.34 14.29
CA GLY A 110 14.71 -3.58 14.34
C GLY A 110 14.77 -2.38 13.40
N VAL A 111 13.65 -1.97 12.80
CA VAL A 111 13.58 -0.77 11.95
C VAL A 111 13.01 0.38 12.79
N PRO A 112 13.68 1.55 12.92
CA PRO A 112 13.29 2.59 13.87
C PRO A 112 12.12 3.45 13.38
N VAL A 113 11.04 2.84 12.89
CA VAL A 113 9.85 3.53 12.36
C VAL A 113 8.56 2.86 12.80
N HIS A 114 7.49 3.63 12.74
CA HIS A 114 6.10 3.17 12.77
C HIS A 114 5.31 3.89 11.66
N SER A 115 4.24 3.27 11.19
CA SER A 115 3.65 3.64 9.90
C SER A 115 2.13 3.47 9.86
N THR A 116 1.51 4.09 8.85
CA THR A 116 0.12 3.88 8.44
C THR A 116 0.03 3.86 6.91
N SER A 117 -1.08 3.38 6.34
CA SER A 117 -1.37 3.53 4.93
C SER A 117 -2.40 4.63 4.69
N PHE A 118 -2.06 5.63 3.87
CA PHE A 118 -3.05 6.56 3.35
C PHE A 118 -3.71 5.97 2.11
N ARG A 119 -5.03 5.78 2.14
CA ARG A 119 -5.80 5.24 1.01
C ARG A 119 -7.28 5.61 1.03
N PRO A 120 -8.00 5.49 -0.09
CA PRO A 120 -9.46 5.57 -0.08
C PRO A 120 -10.07 4.42 0.74
N ILE A 121 -11.23 4.68 1.32
CA ILE A 121 -11.98 3.68 2.10
C ILE A 121 -13.34 3.34 1.46
N ASP A 122 -13.87 4.18 0.59
CA ASP A 122 -15.09 3.88 -0.15
C ASP A 122 -14.80 2.95 -1.32
N GLU A 123 -15.64 1.93 -1.52
CA GLU A 123 -15.48 0.97 -2.61
C GLU A 123 -15.51 1.65 -3.99
N ALA A 124 -16.43 2.59 -4.19
CA ALA A 124 -16.50 3.36 -5.44
C ALA A 124 -15.21 4.15 -5.69
N ALA A 125 -14.64 4.77 -4.65
CA ALA A 125 -13.39 5.51 -4.75
C ALA A 125 -12.18 4.59 -5.06
N LEU A 126 -12.14 3.41 -4.45
CA LEU A 126 -11.15 2.37 -4.74
C LEU A 126 -11.24 1.87 -6.18
N ASN A 127 -12.45 1.70 -6.71
CA ASN A 127 -12.67 1.29 -8.10
C ASN A 127 -12.28 2.35 -9.11
N VAL A 128 -12.42 3.64 -8.79
CA VAL A 128 -11.91 4.74 -9.64
C VAL A 128 -10.39 4.76 -9.62
N ASN A 129 -9.80 4.78 -8.42
CA ASN A 129 -8.36 4.79 -8.26
C ASN A 129 -7.96 4.32 -6.85
N PRO A 130 -7.33 3.15 -6.71
CA PRO A 130 -6.98 2.57 -5.41
C PRO A 130 -5.61 3.00 -4.90
N PHE A 131 -5.07 4.12 -5.36
CA PHE A 131 -3.73 4.55 -4.97
C PHE A 131 -3.56 4.64 -3.45
N ARG A 132 -2.46 4.06 -2.97
CA ARG A 132 -2.10 3.99 -1.54
C ARG A 132 -0.71 4.56 -1.34
N VAL A 133 -0.48 5.18 -0.18
CA VAL A 133 0.87 5.56 0.24
C VAL A 133 1.15 5.00 1.63
N PHE A 134 2.14 4.10 1.71
CA PHE A 134 2.67 3.64 2.98
C PHE A 134 3.60 4.71 3.56
N THR A 135 3.18 5.33 4.66
CA THR A 135 3.88 6.47 5.25
C THR A 135 4.46 6.08 6.59
N SER A 136 5.78 6.12 6.69
CA SER A 136 6.51 5.81 7.93
C SER A 136 6.98 7.09 8.61
N LEU A 137 6.92 7.14 9.92
CA LEU A 137 7.51 8.18 10.76
C LEU A 137 8.73 7.62 11.48
N LEU A 138 9.87 8.30 11.36
CA LEU A 138 11.09 7.99 12.09
C LEU A 138 10.91 8.21 13.59
N ARG A 139 11.32 7.23 14.38
CA ARG A 139 11.31 7.27 15.84
C ARG A 139 12.70 7.63 16.35
N LEU A 140 12.96 8.93 16.48
CA LEU A 140 14.26 9.46 16.90
C LEU A 140 14.67 8.96 18.29
N GLU A 141 13.72 8.65 19.16
CA GLU A 141 13.97 8.08 20.49
C GLU A 141 14.62 6.69 20.45
N LEU A 142 14.62 6.02 19.29
CA LEU A 142 15.28 4.74 19.06
C LEU A 142 16.75 4.88 18.59
N ILE A 143 17.24 6.10 18.33
CA ILE A 143 18.65 6.36 18.05
C ILE A 143 19.41 6.33 19.36
N GLU A 144 20.28 5.34 19.60
CA GLU A 144 20.95 5.14 20.90
C GLU A 144 21.91 6.28 21.29
N ASP A 145 22.70 6.78 20.34
CA ASP A 145 23.61 7.90 20.54
C ASP A 145 22.82 9.22 20.72
N GLU A 146 22.77 9.72 21.95
CA GLU A 146 22.05 10.95 22.29
C GLU A 146 22.57 12.20 21.55
N GLY A 147 23.87 12.26 21.27
CA GLY A 147 24.48 13.35 20.51
C GLY A 147 24.05 13.32 19.06
N LEU A 148 24.07 12.14 18.44
CA LEU A 148 23.58 11.94 17.07
C LEU A 148 22.07 12.17 16.97
N ARG A 149 21.30 11.77 17.98
CA ARG A 149 19.86 12.04 18.07
C ARG A 149 19.58 13.54 18.07
N GLY A 150 20.25 14.31 18.93
CA GLY A 150 20.10 15.77 18.97
C GLY A 150 20.53 16.46 17.67
N GLU A 151 21.56 15.94 17.01
CA GLU A 151 21.98 16.42 15.68
C GLU A 151 20.90 16.15 14.62
N ALA A 152 20.32 14.95 14.58
CA ALA A 152 19.24 14.58 13.67
C ALA A 152 17.98 15.44 13.88
N GLU A 153 17.58 15.67 15.15
CA GLU A 153 16.49 16.57 15.51
C GLU A 153 16.71 17.99 14.97
N ALA A 154 17.93 18.53 15.14
CA ALA A 154 18.27 19.87 14.69
C ALA A 154 18.28 20.01 13.15
N ILE A 155 18.66 18.95 12.42
CA ILE A 155 18.61 18.92 10.96
C ILE A 155 17.15 18.91 10.49
N LEU A 156 16.33 18.00 11.03
CA LEU A 156 14.92 17.85 10.68
C LEU A 156 14.10 19.11 11.01
N ALA A 157 14.39 19.80 12.11
CA ALA A 157 13.68 21.01 12.50
C ALA A 157 13.84 22.18 11.50
N LYS A 158 14.96 22.21 10.75
CA LYS A 158 15.29 23.29 9.81
C LYS A 158 14.61 23.13 8.46
N ARG A 159 14.32 21.91 8.03
CA ARG A 159 13.77 21.68 6.68
C ARG A 159 12.29 22.02 6.59
N ARG A 160 11.85 22.29 5.38
CA ARG A 160 10.44 22.50 5.02
C ARG A 160 10.15 21.69 3.77
N ILE A 161 9.44 20.57 3.94
CA ILE A 161 9.23 19.58 2.87
C ILE A 161 8.00 19.89 2.01
N TYR A 162 7.12 20.79 2.48
CA TYR A 162 5.92 21.23 1.75
C TYR A 162 6.15 22.62 1.20
N THR A 163 5.79 22.84 -0.05
CA THR A 163 5.79 24.18 -0.61
C THR A 163 4.72 25.03 0.09
N PRO A 164 4.95 26.36 0.26
CA PRO A 164 3.94 27.24 0.81
C PRO A 164 2.61 27.19 0.04
N ARG A 165 2.69 26.94 -1.27
CA ARG A 165 1.50 26.86 -2.14
C ARG A 165 0.71 25.57 -1.92
N ALA A 166 1.38 24.43 -1.75
CA ALA A 166 0.71 23.18 -1.38
C ALA A 166 -0.09 23.34 -0.07
N VAL A 167 0.52 23.95 0.96
CA VAL A 167 -0.15 24.22 2.25
C VAL A 167 -1.35 25.14 2.08
N ALA A 168 -1.22 26.22 1.30
CA ALA A 168 -2.34 27.13 1.04
C ALA A 168 -3.50 26.45 0.29
N LEU A 169 -3.22 25.50 -0.60
CA LEU A 169 -4.25 24.73 -1.32
C LEU A 169 -4.93 23.68 -0.43
N ILE A 170 -4.20 23.09 0.53
CA ILE A 170 -4.78 22.24 1.57
C ILE A 170 -5.76 23.06 2.42
N GLU A 171 -5.35 24.21 2.92
CA GLU A 171 -6.21 25.10 3.72
C GLU A 171 -7.43 25.59 2.93
N ARG A 172 -7.24 25.90 1.64
CA ARG A 172 -8.32 26.26 0.72
C ARG A 172 -9.35 25.13 0.59
N HIS A 173 -8.89 23.89 0.43
CA HIS A 173 -9.75 22.71 0.35
C HIS A 173 -10.55 22.56 1.66
N GLU A 174 -9.88 22.60 2.81
CA GLU A 174 -10.51 22.45 4.14
C GLU A 174 -11.56 23.54 4.42
N GLN A 175 -11.26 24.80 4.09
CA GLN A 175 -12.17 25.93 4.37
C GLN A 175 -13.41 25.96 3.47
N LYS A 176 -13.33 25.36 2.28
CA LYS A 176 -14.32 25.58 1.22
C LYS A 176 -14.95 24.29 0.71
N GLY A 177 -14.47 23.14 1.17
CA GLY A 177 -15.01 21.82 0.88
C GLY A 177 -14.55 21.21 -0.45
N GLY A 178 -13.54 21.78 -1.12
CA GLY A 178 -13.10 21.30 -2.43
C GLY A 178 -12.13 22.23 -3.15
N LEU A 179 -11.57 21.73 -4.25
CA LEU A 179 -10.74 22.48 -5.20
C LEU A 179 -11.41 22.47 -6.57
N THR A 180 -11.27 23.56 -7.31
CA THR A 180 -11.62 23.62 -8.75
C THR A 180 -10.59 22.84 -9.58
N GLU A 181 -10.85 22.55 -10.86
CA GLU A 181 -9.91 21.83 -11.74
C GLU A 181 -8.53 22.52 -11.81
N THR A 182 -8.49 23.85 -11.90
CA THR A 182 -7.25 24.63 -11.93
C THR A 182 -6.50 24.53 -10.60
N GLU A 183 -7.19 24.72 -9.48
CA GLU A 183 -6.59 24.59 -8.14
C GLU A 183 -6.12 23.16 -7.87
N ALA A 184 -6.84 22.14 -8.36
CA ALA A 184 -6.45 20.74 -8.23
C ALA A 184 -5.19 20.40 -9.04
N THR A 185 -5.10 20.90 -10.27
CA THR A 185 -3.91 20.72 -11.11
C THR A 185 -2.69 21.38 -10.48
N GLU A 186 -2.86 22.60 -9.94
CA GLU A 186 -1.80 23.31 -9.22
C GLU A 186 -1.43 22.58 -7.92
N PHE A 187 -2.41 22.09 -7.17
CA PHE A 187 -2.18 21.30 -5.96
C PHE A 187 -1.35 20.05 -6.25
N VAL A 188 -1.66 19.33 -7.32
CA VAL A 188 -0.90 18.13 -7.72
C VAL A 188 0.55 18.48 -8.06
N ALA A 189 0.78 19.55 -8.83
CA ALA A 189 2.14 19.98 -9.17
C ALA A 189 2.95 20.37 -7.92
N GLU A 190 2.35 21.13 -7.00
CA GLU A 190 2.99 21.60 -5.77
C GLU A 190 3.22 20.46 -4.76
N ALA A 191 2.27 19.53 -4.65
CA ALA A 191 2.41 18.33 -3.82
C ALA A 191 3.51 17.40 -4.34
N LEU A 192 3.69 17.32 -5.66
CA LEU A 192 4.69 16.46 -6.28
C LEU A 192 6.13 16.87 -5.91
N GLU A 193 6.39 18.17 -5.70
CA GLU A 193 7.70 18.67 -5.26
C GLU A 193 8.12 18.12 -3.90
N THR A 194 7.18 17.75 -3.03
CA THR A 194 7.50 17.10 -1.75
C THR A 194 8.19 15.74 -1.92
N PHE A 195 7.92 15.03 -3.03
CA PHE A 195 8.36 13.64 -3.23
C PHE A 195 9.47 13.48 -4.26
N ARG A 196 9.94 14.58 -4.85
CA ARG A 196 10.96 14.59 -5.90
C ARG A 196 12.32 14.15 -5.35
N TRP A 197 13.12 13.47 -6.18
CA TRP A 197 14.52 13.21 -5.83
C TRP A 197 15.32 14.51 -5.77
N HIS A 198 16.19 14.62 -4.77
CA HIS A 198 17.26 15.62 -4.77
C HIS A 198 18.58 14.94 -4.42
N GLY A 199 19.53 14.89 -5.35
CA GLY A 199 20.85 14.29 -5.13
C GLY A 199 21.78 15.10 -4.23
N GLU A 200 21.33 16.24 -3.71
CA GLU A 200 22.07 17.08 -2.75
C GLU A 200 21.62 16.76 -1.32
N ALA A 201 22.54 16.22 -0.54
CA ALA A 201 22.37 16.06 0.89
C ALA A 201 22.41 17.42 1.61
N THR A 202 21.66 17.53 2.70
CA THR A 202 21.55 18.71 3.57
C THR A 202 22.54 18.69 4.74
N VAL A 203 23.45 17.72 4.73
CA VAL A 203 24.41 17.44 5.80
C VAL A 203 25.81 17.23 5.21
N SER A 204 26.83 17.32 6.06
CA SER A 204 28.22 16.98 5.72
C SER A 204 28.39 15.48 5.43
N ALA A 205 29.49 15.13 4.77
CA ALA A 205 29.85 13.74 4.53
C ALA A 205 30.03 12.96 5.85
N ASP A 206 30.61 13.59 6.87
CA ASP A 206 30.82 12.97 8.20
C ASP A 206 29.50 12.71 8.94
N THR A 207 28.60 13.71 8.98
CA THR A 207 27.28 13.55 9.60
C THR A 207 26.47 12.47 8.88
N TYR A 208 26.47 12.46 7.54
CA TYR A 208 25.82 11.41 6.77
C TYR A 208 26.37 10.02 7.12
N LYS A 209 27.69 9.87 7.20
CA LYS A 209 28.33 8.60 7.57
C LYS A 209 27.90 8.14 8.96
N ARG A 210 27.88 9.03 9.95
CA ARG A 210 27.44 8.70 11.32
C ARG A 210 25.97 8.27 11.36
N LEU A 211 25.09 8.96 10.65
CA LEU A 211 23.67 8.58 10.52
C LEU A 211 23.52 7.22 9.82
N HIS A 212 24.32 6.97 8.79
CA HIS A 212 24.28 5.74 8.00
C HIS A 212 24.77 4.54 8.81
N ASP A 213 25.89 4.71 9.53
CA ASP A 213 26.48 3.70 10.42
C ASP A 213 25.53 3.37 11.58
N ALA A 214 24.73 4.33 12.05
CA ALA A 214 23.70 4.09 13.05
C ALA A 214 22.54 3.25 12.48
N HIS A 215 21.98 3.69 11.35
CA HIS A 215 21.03 2.89 10.55
C HIS A 215 20.81 3.55 9.19
N ARG A 216 20.83 2.77 8.10
CA ARG A 216 20.68 3.30 6.72
C ARG A 216 19.39 4.11 6.50
N LEU A 217 18.29 3.72 7.16
CA LEU A 217 17.03 4.47 7.16
C LEU A 217 17.16 5.85 7.82
N ILE A 218 17.94 6.00 8.89
CA ILE A 218 18.14 7.29 9.55
C ILE A 218 18.83 8.25 8.58
N ALA A 219 19.90 7.80 7.91
CA ALA A 219 20.57 8.62 6.89
C ALA A 219 19.63 9.02 5.75
N ASP A 220 18.82 8.08 5.26
CA ASP A 220 17.81 8.30 4.22
C ASP A 220 16.76 9.36 4.60
N VAL A 221 16.29 9.35 5.85
CA VAL A 221 15.27 10.31 6.30
C VAL A 221 15.86 11.67 6.64
N VAL A 222 16.98 11.70 7.35
CA VAL A 222 17.54 12.92 7.96
C VAL A 222 18.36 13.74 6.95
N SER A 223 19.02 13.08 6.00
CA SER A 223 20.06 13.74 5.19
C SER A 223 19.50 14.49 3.98
N PHE A 224 18.25 14.30 3.59
CA PHE A 224 17.70 14.82 2.32
C PHE A 224 16.62 15.88 2.51
N LYS A 225 16.41 16.69 1.46
CA LYS A 225 15.51 17.85 1.46
C LYS A 225 14.05 17.50 1.74
N GLY A 226 13.60 16.30 1.39
CA GLY A 226 12.23 15.85 1.55
C GLY A 226 12.07 14.33 1.44
N PRO A 227 10.85 13.82 1.67
CA PRO A 227 10.53 12.40 1.64
C PRO A 227 10.36 11.89 0.21
N HIS A 228 11.48 11.70 -0.48
CA HIS A 228 11.48 11.14 -1.82
C HIS A 228 10.79 9.76 -1.85
N ILE A 229 10.24 9.40 -3.01
CA ILE A 229 9.58 8.10 -3.20
C ILE A 229 10.61 6.98 -3.06
N ASN A 230 10.42 6.09 -2.09
CA ASN A 230 11.29 4.92 -1.89
C ASN A 230 11.10 3.89 -3.01
N HIS A 231 9.85 3.62 -3.33
CA HIS A 231 9.41 2.79 -4.44
C HIS A 231 7.99 3.18 -4.85
N LEU A 232 7.65 2.86 -6.09
CA LEU A 232 6.30 2.93 -6.64
C LEU A 232 6.00 1.56 -7.25
N THR A 233 5.00 0.88 -6.69
CA THR A 233 4.76 -0.55 -6.92
C THR A 233 3.49 -0.72 -7.76
N PRO A 234 3.58 -1.27 -8.99
CA PRO A 234 2.40 -1.63 -9.78
C PRO A 234 1.78 -2.96 -9.31
N ARG A 235 0.51 -3.21 -9.66
CA ARG A 235 -0.16 -4.50 -9.41
C ARG A 235 -0.05 -5.45 -10.62
N THR A 236 0.38 -6.68 -10.37
CA THR A 236 0.33 -7.79 -11.33
C THR A 236 -0.71 -8.85 -10.93
N LEU A 237 -1.26 -9.56 -11.92
CA LEU A 237 -2.13 -10.72 -11.74
C LEU A 237 -1.34 -12.03 -11.55
N ASP A 238 -0.07 -12.05 -11.96
CA ASP A 238 0.82 -13.21 -11.77
C ASP A 238 2.25 -12.73 -11.49
N ILE A 239 2.61 -12.70 -10.20
CA ILE A 239 3.92 -12.28 -9.72
C ILE A 239 5.02 -13.27 -10.08
N ASP A 240 4.70 -14.56 -10.17
CA ASP A 240 5.66 -15.60 -10.55
C ASP A 240 6.07 -15.40 -12.02
N ALA A 241 5.10 -15.14 -12.89
CA ALA A 241 5.34 -14.83 -14.30
C ALA A 241 6.14 -13.53 -14.49
N VAL A 242 5.85 -12.49 -13.71
CA VAL A 242 6.65 -11.25 -13.73
C VAL A 242 8.07 -11.52 -13.27
N GLN A 243 8.27 -12.14 -12.10
CA GLN A 243 9.59 -12.43 -11.53
C GLN A 243 10.45 -13.25 -12.50
N ALA A 244 9.88 -14.29 -13.12
CA ALA A 244 10.59 -15.12 -14.09
C ALA A 244 11.05 -14.36 -15.35
N ARG A 245 10.30 -13.34 -15.77
CA ARG A 245 10.57 -12.53 -16.98
C ARG A 245 11.35 -11.26 -16.70
N MET A 246 11.53 -10.86 -15.44
CA MET A 246 12.33 -9.69 -15.07
C MET A 246 13.76 -9.74 -15.64
N PRO A 247 14.51 -10.87 -15.59
CA PRO A 247 15.86 -10.96 -16.14
C PRO A 247 15.93 -10.71 -17.65
N GLU A 248 14.91 -11.11 -18.40
CA GLU A 248 14.81 -10.86 -19.85
C GLU A 248 14.71 -9.36 -20.18
N ARG A 249 14.29 -8.57 -19.19
CA ARG A 249 14.14 -7.11 -19.26
C ARG A 249 15.28 -6.38 -18.52
N GLY A 250 16.35 -7.08 -18.13
CA GLY A 250 17.50 -6.49 -17.44
C GLY A 250 17.23 -6.13 -15.97
N ILE A 251 16.16 -6.67 -15.37
CA ILE A 251 15.82 -6.49 -13.96
C ILE A 251 16.22 -7.75 -13.20
N THR A 252 16.99 -7.61 -12.13
CA THR A 252 17.38 -8.74 -11.27
C THR A 252 16.49 -8.76 -10.02
N PRO A 253 15.44 -9.60 -9.97
CA PRO A 253 14.60 -9.70 -8.78
C PRO A 253 15.35 -10.34 -7.62
N LYS A 254 14.87 -10.10 -6.41
CA LYS A 254 15.19 -10.96 -5.28
C LYS A 254 14.66 -12.37 -5.52
N ALA A 255 15.38 -13.36 -4.98
CA ALA A 255 15.01 -14.77 -5.11
C ALA A 255 13.71 -15.11 -4.39
N VAL A 256 13.45 -14.48 -3.23
CA VAL A 256 12.28 -14.77 -2.40
C VAL A 256 11.14 -13.82 -2.76
N ILE A 257 9.94 -14.38 -2.89
CA ILE A 257 8.67 -13.64 -2.90
C ILE A 257 8.13 -13.66 -1.48
N GLU A 258 7.81 -12.50 -0.94
CA GLU A 258 7.18 -12.39 0.36
C GLU A 258 5.67 -12.54 0.26
N GLY A 259 5.04 -12.94 1.37
CA GLY A 259 3.62 -13.22 1.43
C GLY A 259 3.34 -14.73 1.49
N PRO A 260 2.09 -15.15 1.21
CA PRO A 260 1.77 -16.56 1.06
C PRO A 260 2.48 -17.16 -0.17
N PRO A 261 2.57 -18.50 -0.28
CA PRO A 261 3.02 -19.14 -1.50
C PRO A 261 2.00 -18.93 -2.63
N ARG A 262 2.32 -19.41 -3.84
CA ARG A 262 1.35 -19.44 -4.95
C ARG A 262 0.10 -20.23 -4.57
N ARG A 263 -1.08 -19.70 -4.95
CA ARG A 263 -2.40 -20.24 -4.63
C ARG A 263 -3.35 -20.09 -5.81
N HIS A 264 -4.45 -20.85 -5.83
CA HIS A 264 -5.58 -20.60 -6.71
C HIS A 264 -6.44 -19.44 -6.18
N CYS A 265 -6.60 -19.39 -4.86
CA CYS A 265 -7.28 -18.34 -4.14
C CYS A 265 -6.23 -17.49 -3.41
N ASP A 266 -5.71 -16.47 -4.11
CA ASP A 266 -4.74 -15.55 -3.54
C ASP A 266 -5.30 -14.86 -2.29
N ILE A 267 -4.47 -14.74 -1.25
CA ILE A 267 -4.80 -14.10 0.03
C ILE A 267 -3.81 -12.97 0.33
N LEU A 268 -4.27 -11.91 0.98
CA LEU A 268 -3.47 -10.73 1.31
C LEU A 268 -2.76 -10.19 0.06
N LEU A 269 -1.43 -10.20 0.05
CA LEU A 269 -0.63 -9.89 -1.13
C LEU A 269 0.64 -10.73 -1.15
N ARG A 270 1.22 -10.87 -2.35
CA ARG A 270 2.57 -11.36 -2.59
C ARG A 270 3.39 -10.23 -3.18
N GLN A 271 4.66 -10.12 -2.80
CA GLN A 271 5.52 -9.02 -3.24
C GLN A 271 6.97 -9.45 -3.41
N THR A 272 7.69 -8.80 -4.31
CA THR A 272 9.16 -8.92 -4.42
C THR A 272 9.75 -7.61 -4.88
N SER A 273 11.04 -7.40 -4.59
CA SER A 273 11.74 -6.17 -4.96
C SER A 273 13.03 -6.45 -5.73
N PHE A 274 13.57 -5.40 -6.34
CA PHE A 274 14.85 -5.38 -7.02
C PHE A 274 15.55 -4.06 -6.76
N LYS A 275 16.89 -4.08 -6.82
CA LYS A 275 17.68 -2.85 -6.75
C LYS A 275 17.50 -2.09 -8.05
N ALA A 276 16.89 -0.90 -7.99
CA ALA A 276 16.56 -0.14 -9.18
C ALA A 276 17.66 0.83 -9.61
N LEU A 277 18.21 1.58 -8.65
CA LEU A 277 19.25 2.57 -8.93
C LEU A 277 20.12 2.81 -7.69
N GLU A 278 21.43 2.98 -7.90
CA GLU A 278 22.34 3.52 -6.90
C GLU A 278 22.76 4.91 -7.36
N GLU A 279 22.50 5.92 -6.52
CA GLU A 279 22.60 7.32 -6.91
C GLU A 279 23.84 7.96 -6.29
N ALA A 280 24.49 8.83 -7.05
CA ALA A 280 25.53 9.69 -6.53
C ALA A 280 24.88 10.81 -5.69
N ILE A 281 25.45 11.08 -4.52
CA ILE A 281 25.02 12.18 -3.66
C ILE A 281 26.14 13.20 -3.46
N ALA A 282 25.78 14.48 -3.43
CA ALA A 282 26.68 15.59 -3.11
C ALA A 282 26.41 16.11 -1.70
N PHE A 283 27.46 16.40 -0.93
CA PHE A 283 27.37 16.92 0.43
C PHE A 283 27.48 18.44 0.49
N SER A 284 26.97 19.05 1.57
CA SER A 284 26.85 20.50 1.69
C SER A 284 28.14 21.25 2.06
N ASP A 285 29.17 20.53 2.49
CA ASP A 285 30.41 21.07 3.08
C ASP A 285 31.56 21.27 2.09
N ASP A 286 31.45 20.78 0.86
CA ASP A 286 32.46 20.92 -0.18
C ASP A 286 31.80 21.39 -1.48
N ASP A 287 32.46 22.23 -2.27
CA ASP A 287 32.04 22.82 -3.57
C ASP A 287 31.68 21.77 -4.66
N GLY A 288 30.79 20.81 -4.37
CA GLY A 288 30.37 19.70 -5.23
C GLY A 288 31.38 18.56 -5.41
N ALA A 289 32.51 18.57 -4.69
CA ALA A 289 33.67 17.73 -5.02
C ALA A 289 33.65 16.29 -4.46
N ILE A 290 33.03 16.03 -3.31
CA ILE A 290 32.93 14.67 -2.74
C ILE A 290 31.63 14.01 -3.20
N GLN A 291 31.74 12.96 -4.00
CA GLN A 291 30.63 12.10 -4.40
C GLN A 291 30.50 10.92 -3.44
N GLY A 292 29.46 10.95 -2.60
CA GLY A 292 28.99 9.76 -1.88
C GLY A 292 28.12 8.89 -2.78
N ARG A 293 27.80 7.68 -2.32
CA ARG A 293 26.78 6.83 -2.95
C ARG A 293 25.67 6.57 -1.96
N HIS A 294 24.44 6.69 -2.43
CA HIS A 294 23.24 6.38 -1.68
C HIS A 294 22.37 5.39 -2.46
N THR A 295 21.95 4.32 -1.79
CA THR A 295 20.99 3.38 -2.36
C THR A 295 19.63 3.66 -1.71
N ALA A 296 18.87 4.58 -2.29
CA ALA A 296 17.50 4.92 -1.87
C ALA A 296 16.44 4.08 -2.60
N ARG A 297 16.64 3.84 -3.90
CA ARG A 297 15.53 3.52 -4.81
C ARG A 297 15.47 2.04 -5.15
N PHE A 298 14.32 1.46 -4.83
CA PHE A 298 14.00 0.08 -5.14
C PHE A 298 12.83 0.03 -6.11
N GLY A 299 12.87 -0.96 -6.99
CA GLY A 299 11.69 -1.36 -7.72
C GLY A 299 11.00 -2.44 -6.92
N GLU A 300 9.68 -2.41 -6.88
CA GLU A 300 8.87 -3.40 -6.21
C GLU A 300 7.69 -3.76 -7.10
N ILE A 301 7.20 -4.99 -6.96
CA ILE A 301 6.01 -5.50 -7.64
C ILE A 301 5.13 -6.22 -6.62
N GLU A 302 3.82 -6.11 -6.77
CA GLU A 302 2.86 -6.82 -5.90
C GLU A 302 1.74 -7.51 -6.68
N GLN A 303 1.25 -8.62 -6.13
CA GLN A 303 0.01 -9.29 -6.52
C GLN A 303 -0.93 -9.30 -5.32
N ARG A 304 -2.13 -8.74 -5.48
CA ARG A 304 -3.12 -8.59 -4.41
C ARG A 304 -4.23 -9.65 -4.53
N GLY A 305 -4.44 -10.37 -3.43
CA GLY A 305 -5.50 -11.36 -3.24
C GLY A 305 -6.63 -10.85 -2.38
N VAL A 306 -7.37 -11.76 -1.74
CA VAL A 306 -8.51 -11.46 -0.87
C VAL A 306 -8.07 -10.96 0.51
N ALA A 307 -8.81 -10.00 1.08
CA ALA A 307 -8.66 -9.57 2.46
C ALA A 307 -9.08 -10.70 3.42
N LEU A 308 -8.26 -10.96 4.44
CA LEU A 308 -8.53 -11.98 5.46
C LEU A 308 -9.29 -11.39 6.65
N THR A 309 -10.16 -12.20 7.26
CA THR A 309 -10.75 -11.90 8.58
C THR A 309 -9.69 -11.99 9.67
N ALA A 310 -9.99 -11.55 10.90
CA ALA A 310 -9.10 -11.76 12.05
C ALA A 310 -8.71 -13.24 12.21
N LYS A 311 -9.67 -14.15 12.01
CA LYS A 311 -9.46 -15.60 12.05
C LYS A 311 -8.54 -16.08 10.92
N GLY A 312 -8.78 -15.65 9.69
CA GLY A 312 -7.92 -15.98 8.56
C GLY A 312 -6.50 -15.44 8.73
N ARG A 313 -6.37 -14.22 9.26
CA ARG A 313 -5.09 -13.58 9.54
C ARG A 313 -4.30 -14.31 10.62
N ALA A 314 -4.95 -14.72 11.71
CA ALA A 314 -4.32 -15.52 12.77
C ALA A 314 -3.78 -16.85 12.23
N LEU A 315 -4.56 -17.55 11.38
CA LEU A 315 -4.11 -18.77 10.72
C LEU A 315 -2.92 -18.50 9.80
N TYR A 316 -2.97 -17.45 8.99
CA TYR A 316 -1.85 -17.03 8.14
C TYR A 316 -0.58 -16.81 8.97
N ASP A 317 -0.68 -16.06 10.08
CA ASP A 317 0.47 -15.73 10.94
C ASP A 317 1.06 -16.98 11.58
N GLN A 318 0.21 -17.87 12.08
CA GLN A 318 0.64 -19.15 12.64
C GLN A 318 1.42 -19.99 11.61
N LEU A 319 0.92 -20.08 10.38
CA LEU A 319 1.57 -20.85 9.32
C LEU A 319 2.90 -20.21 8.91
N LEU A 320 2.94 -18.90 8.71
CA LEU A 320 4.17 -18.18 8.35
C LEU A 320 5.23 -18.28 9.46
N ALA A 321 4.83 -18.17 10.72
CA ALA A 321 5.74 -18.34 11.86
C ALA A 321 6.33 -19.75 11.92
N SER A 322 5.52 -20.78 11.60
CA SER A 322 5.99 -22.17 11.57
C SER A 322 7.07 -22.41 10.50
N VAL A 323 6.95 -21.76 9.34
CA VAL A 323 7.95 -21.85 8.25
C VAL A 323 9.26 -21.20 8.69
N ARG A 324 9.18 -19.99 9.25
CA ARG A 324 10.37 -19.25 9.73
C ARG A 324 11.05 -19.99 10.89
N GLY A 325 10.32 -20.74 11.72
CA GLY A 325 10.91 -21.59 12.74
C GLY A 325 11.79 -22.71 12.17
N GLU A 326 11.49 -23.19 10.96
CA GLU A 326 12.14 -24.34 10.33
C GLU A 326 13.26 -23.91 9.34
N VAL A 327 12.97 -22.96 8.46
CA VAL A 327 13.88 -22.53 7.39
C VAL A 327 14.13 -21.02 7.48
N GLN A 328 15.40 -20.67 7.63
CA GLN A 328 15.90 -19.30 7.58
C GLN A 328 16.67 -19.10 6.28
N VAL A 329 16.24 -18.13 5.48
CA VAL A 329 16.92 -17.75 4.24
C VAL A 329 18.17 -16.94 4.58
N GLY A 330 19.33 -17.40 4.10
CA GLY A 330 20.61 -16.74 4.35
C GLY A 330 20.79 -15.49 3.49
N ALA A 331 21.79 -14.67 3.85
CA ALA A 331 22.20 -13.52 3.05
C ALA A 331 22.49 -13.95 1.60
N GLY A 332 21.89 -13.25 0.63
CA GLY A 332 22.00 -13.57 -0.80
C GLY A 332 21.06 -14.66 -1.33
N GLY A 333 20.06 -15.10 -0.56
CA GLY A 333 19.02 -16.02 -1.03
C GLY A 333 19.36 -17.51 -0.86
N ALA A 334 20.40 -17.85 -0.09
CA ALA A 334 20.68 -19.23 0.25
C ALA A 334 19.47 -19.87 0.97
N LYS A 335 19.08 -21.08 0.56
CA LYS A 335 17.86 -21.79 1.01
C LYS A 335 16.53 -21.17 0.56
N ALA A 336 16.52 -20.24 -0.41
CA ALA A 336 15.25 -19.69 -0.95
C ALA A 336 14.31 -20.81 -1.45
N GLY A 337 14.81 -21.77 -2.25
CA GLY A 337 13.99 -22.90 -2.71
C GLY A 337 13.45 -23.78 -1.57
N ALA A 338 14.26 -24.04 -0.54
CA ALA A 338 13.80 -24.81 0.63
C ALA A 338 12.76 -24.05 1.46
N TYR A 339 12.88 -22.72 1.53
CA TYR A 339 11.89 -21.86 2.16
C TYR A 339 10.56 -21.89 1.39
N ASP A 340 10.61 -21.81 0.05
CA ASP A 340 9.42 -21.86 -0.79
C ASP A 340 8.71 -23.23 -0.71
N ASP A 341 9.46 -24.32 -0.69
CA ASP A 341 8.93 -25.68 -0.52
C ASP A 341 8.23 -25.85 0.84
N GLU A 342 8.87 -25.38 1.93
CA GLU A 342 8.32 -25.44 3.28
C GLU A 342 7.08 -24.52 3.41
N LEU A 343 7.15 -23.32 2.83
CA LEU A 343 6.04 -22.37 2.78
C LEU A 343 4.82 -22.99 2.07
N ALA A 344 5.04 -23.58 0.89
CA ALA A 344 3.99 -24.28 0.14
C ALA A 344 3.43 -25.48 0.92
N ALA A 345 4.27 -26.26 1.61
CA ALA A 345 3.84 -27.39 2.40
C ALA A 345 2.94 -26.99 3.58
N ARG A 346 3.35 -25.98 4.37
CA ARG A 346 2.59 -25.51 5.55
C ARG A 346 1.25 -24.87 5.14
N PHE A 347 1.24 -24.08 4.07
CA PHE A 347 0.04 -23.37 3.62
C PHE A 347 -1.05 -24.25 2.99
N LYS A 348 -0.80 -25.56 2.80
CA LYS A 348 -1.85 -26.54 2.50
C LYS A 348 -2.91 -26.64 3.60
N ALA A 349 -2.58 -26.21 4.82
CA ALA A 349 -3.53 -26.14 5.93
C ALA A 349 -4.57 -25.00 5.78
N LEU A 350 -4.35 -24.05 4.87
CA LEU A 350 -5.28 -22.96 4.59
C LEU A 350 -6.08 -23.28 3.32
N PRO A 351 -7.44 -23.33 3.37
CA PRO A 351 -8.29 -23.71 2.24
C PRO A 351 -8.06 -22.89 0.98
N ASP A 352 -7.96 -23.53 -0.19
CA ASP A 352 -7.64 -22.87 -1.47
C ASP A 352 -8.83 -22.85 -2.44
N SER A 353 -10.04 -22.74 -1.88
CA SER A 353 -11.31 -22.58 -2.59
C SER A 353 -12.05 -21.37 -2.02
N TRP A 354 -12.62 -20.55 -2.89
CA TRP A 354 -13.39 -19.37 -2.47
C TRP A 354 -14.56 -19.76 -1.57
N ASP A 355 -15.27 -20.86 -1.86
CA ASP A 355 -16.40 -21.29 -1.04
C ASP A 355 -15.93 -21.80 0.33
N GLU A 356 -14.82 -22.55 0.39
CA GLU A 356 -14.27 -23.04 1.66
C GLU A 356 -13.76 -21.89 2.54
N LEU A 357 -13.06 -20.92 1.95
CA LEU A 357 -12.60 -19.70 2.65
C LEU A 357 -13.77 -18.92 3.24
N ARG A 358 -14.85 -18.77 2.47
CA ARG A 358 -16.08 -18.07 2.89
C ARG A 358 -16.80 -18.82 4.01
N ARG A 359 -17.03 -20.13 3.84
CA ARG A 359 -17.72 -20.97 4.84
C ARG A 359 -16.94 -21.10 6.14
N ALA A 360 -15.61 -21.13 6.05
CA ALA A 360 -14.74 -21.17 7.21
C ALA A 360 -14.50 -19.78 7.84
N ASP A 361 -15.07 -18.72 7.27
CA ASP A 361 -14.94 -17.34 7.74
C ASP A 361 -13.48 -16.88 7.85
N LEU A 362 -12.70 -17.20 6.81
CA LEU A 362 -11.27 -16.87 6.74
C LEU A 362 -11.00 -15.63 5.89
N ALA A 363 -11.92 -15.24 5.02
CA ALA A 363 -11.75 -14.11 4.12
C ALA A 363 -13.06 -13.33 3.94
N PHE A 364 -12.93 -12.06 3.55
CA PHE A 364 -14.05 -11.18 3.29
C PHE A 364 -14.54 -11.30 1.85
N PHE A 365 -15.86 -11.31 1.68
CA PHE A 365 -16.53 -11.46 0.40
C PHE A 365 -17.62 -10.40 0.21
N ARG A 366 -17.78 -9.99 -1.04
CA ARG A 366 -18.87 -9.14 -1.50
C ARG A 366 -19.96 -10.01 -2.10
N TYR A 367 -21.20 -9.73 -1.75
CA TYR A 367 -22.38 -10.46 -2.23
C TYR A 367 -23.17 -9.63 -3.24
N SER A 368 -23.77 -10.31 -4.21
CA SER A 368 -24.64 -9.68 -5.20
C SER A 368 -25.80 -10.58 -5.60
N ALA A 369 -26.99 -10.00 -5.77
CA ALA A 369 -28.13 -10.71 -6.32
C ALA A 369 -27.87 -11.02 -7.80
N THR A 370 -28.10 -12.26 -8.22
CA THR A 370 -27.95 -12.64 -9.63
C THR A 370 -29.22 -12.29 -10.41
N SER A 371 -29.09 -12.15 -11.73
CA SER A 371 -30.27 -11.95 -12.59
C SER A 371 -31.30 -13.09 -12.45
N ALA A 372 -30.82 -14.31 -12.20
CA ALA A 372 -31.68 -15.46 -11.93
C ALA A 372 -32.42 -15.32 -10.58
N GLY A 373 -31.73 -14.85 -9.54
CA GLY A 373 -32.32 -14.59 -8.23
C GLY A 373 -33.39 -13.50 -8.28
N ILE A 374 -33.09 -12.39 -8.97
CA ILE A 374 -34.04 -11.28 -9.14
C ILE A 374 -35.28 -11.74 -9.91
N ALA A 375 -35.11 -12.53 -10.97
CA ALA A 375 -36.24 -13.09 -11.72
C ALA A 375 -37.08 -14.05 -10.87
N ALA A 376 -36.44 -14.90 -10.07
CA ALA A 376 -37.11 -15.86 -9.20
C ALA A 376 -37.89 -15.18 -8.06
N ALA A 377 -37.39 -14.05 -7.53
CA ALA A 377 -38.05 -13.26 -6.49
C ALA A 377 -39.42 -12.71 -6.92
N VAL A 378 -39.64 -12.48 -8.22
CA VAL A 378 -40.92 -11.99 -8.75
C VAL A 378 -42.00 -13.07 -8.76
N GLY A 379 -41.61 -14.34 -8.92
CA GLY A 379 -42.52 -15.46 -9.18
C GLY A 379 -42.64 -16.51 -8.07
N SER A 380 -41.78 -16.45 -7.05
CA SER A 380 -41.71 -17.48 -6.01
C SER A 380 -41.13 -16.97 -4.70
N THR A 381 -41.42 -17.66 -3.61
CA THR A 381 -40.78 -17.40 -2.32
C THR A 381 -39.37 -17.99 -2.34
N LEU A 382 -38.35 -17.14 -2.19
CA LEU A 382 -36.96 -17.55 -2.13
C LEU A 382 -36.60 -18.13 -0.75
N PRO A 383 -35.57 -18.99 -0.67
CA PRO A 383 -34.98 -19.39 0.60
C PRO A 383 -34.53 -18.18 1.43
N GLY A 384 -34.82 -18.17 2.73
CA GLY A 384 -34.35 -17.14 3.67
C GLY A 384 -32.92 -17.34 4.18
N ASP A 385 -32.19 -18.32 3.66
CA ASP A 385 -30.84 -18.66 4.08
C ASP A 385 -29.83 -18.32 2.97
N PRO A 386 -28.78 -17.51 3.24
CA PRO A 386 -27.76 -17.17 2.25
C PRO A 386 -27.09 -18.37 1.59
N GLU A 387 -26.84 -19.48 2.30
CA GLU A 387 -26.23 -20.67 1.70
C GLU A 387 -27.17 -21.34 0.67
N ALA A 388 -28.46 -21.44 0.99
CA ALA A 388 -29.46 -21.95 0.06
C ALA A 388 -29.59 -21.06 -1.19
N LEU A 389 -29.50 -19.73 -1.04
CA LEU A 389 -29.52 -18.77 -2.15
C LEU A 389 -28.29 -18.92 -3.05
N ILE A 390 -27.10 -19.12 -2.47
CA ILE A 390 -25.86 -19.37 -3.22
C ILE A 390 -25.94 -20.69 -3.97
N THR A 391 -26.38 -21.76 -3.29
CA THR A 391 -26.52 -23.10 -3.89
C THR A 391 -27.51 -23.11 -5.05
N SER A 392 -28.55 -22.27 -4.97
CA SER A 392 -29.56 -22.10 -6.02
C SER A 392 -29.14 -21.12 -7.13
N GLY A 393 -27.96 -20.51 -7.02
CA GLY A 393 -27.45 -19.53 -7.97
C GLY A 393 -28.16 -18.18 -7.95
N TYR A 394 -28.91 -17.86 -6.89
CA TYR A 394 -29.66 -16.60 -6.72
C TYR A 394 -28.82 -15.50 -6.07
N LEU A 395 -27.83 -15.91 -5.28
CA LEU A 395 -26.84 -15.03 -4.66
C LEU A 395 -25.44 -15.44 -5.14
N ALA A 396 -24.67 -14.48 -5.64
CA ALA A 396 -23.27 -14.67 -5.98
C ALA A 396 -22.38 -14.02 -4.92
N PHE A 397 -21.14 -14.47 -4.83
CA PHE A 397 -20.12 -13.86 -4.00
C PHE A 397 -18.81 -13.69 -4.78
N THR A 398 -18.06 -12.65 -4.46
CA THR A 398 -16.72 -12.36 -5.01
C THR A 398 -15.77 -11.98 -3.88
N PRO A 399 -14.49 -12.37 -3.93
CA PRO A 399 -13.52 -11.97 -2.91
C PRO A 399 -13.37 -10.44 -2.86
N ILE A 400 -13.28 -9.87 -1.67
CA ILE A 400 -12.92 -8.45 -1.48
C ILE A 400 -11.40 -8.35 -1.51
N VAL A 401 -10.85 -7.60 -2.48
CA VAL A 401 -9.40 -7.42 -2.63
C VAL A 401 -8.79 -6.78 -1.38
N TYR A 402 -7.59 -7.22 -1.01
CA TYR A 402 -6.81 -6.65 0.08
C TYR A 402 -6.15 -5.34 -0.37
N GLU A 403 -6.52 -4.24 0.28
CA GLU A 403 -6.06 -2.87 0.00
C GLU A 403 -4.90 -2.41 0.90
N ASP A 404 -4.53 -3.22 1.89
CA ASP A 404 -3.54 -2.86 2.92
C ASP A 404 -2.19 -3.55 2.66
N PHE A 405 -1.33 -3.58 3.68
CA PHE A 405 0.05 -4.07 3.58
C PHE A 405 0.28 -5.25 4.51
N LEU A 406 1.32 -6.05 4.26
CA LEU A 406 1.68 -7.15 5.15
C LEU A 406 2.32 -6.60 6.44
N PRO A 407 1.83 -6.97 7.64
CA PRO A 407 2.27 -6.33 8.88
C PRO A 407 3.73 -6.61 9.26
N VAL A 408 4.22 -7.84 9.05
CA VAL A 408 5.58 -8.29 9.46
C VAL A 408 6.52 -8.51 8.27
N SER A 409 6.01 -8.63 7.04
CA SER A 409 6.87 -8.81 5.86
C SER A 409 7.35 -7.48 5.28
N ALA A 410 6.64 -6.35 5.50
CA ALA A 410 7.19 -5.03 5.21
C ALA A 410 8.59 -4.89 5.84
N ALA A 411 8.79 -5.35 7.07
CA ALA A 411 10.11 -5.38 7.67
C ALA A 411 11.16 -6.22 6.91
N GLY A 412 10.77 -7.32 6.27
CA GLY A 412 11.64 -8.13 5.41
C GLY A 412 12.10 -7.37 4.16
N ILE A 413 11.18 -6.66 3.47
CA ILE A 413 11.51 -5.76 2.37
C ILE A 413 12.36 -4.58 2.87
N PHE A 414 11.98 -3.95 3.98
CA PHE A 414 12.71 -2.83 4.55
C PHE A 414 14.13 -3.24 4.94
N GLN A 415 14.32 -4.34 5.67
CA GLN A 415 15.64 -4.89 6.00
C GLN A 415 16.42 -5.25 4.74
N SER A 416 15.82 -5.96 3.80
CA SER A 416 16.55 -6.42 2.61
C SER A 416 16.83 -5.31 1.59
N ASN A 417 16.08 -4.20 1.60
CA ASN A 417 16.39 -2.98 0.87
C ASN A 417 17.51 -2.19 1.59
N LEU A 418 17.54 -2.23 2.92
CA LEU A 418 18.52 -1.50 3.74
C LEU A 418 19.80 -2.31 4.01
N GLY A 419 19.89 -3.59 3.64
CA GLY A 419 21.05 -4.45 3.93
C GLY A 419 20.90 -5.24 5.24
N THR A 420 21.61 -6.35 5.37
CA THR A 420 21.57 -7.24 6.55
C THR A 420 22.47 -6.71 7.67
N ASP A 421 22.13 -5.57 8.25
CA ASP A 421 22.82 -5.07 9.45
C ASP A 421 22.17 -5.60 10.74
N GLN A 422 22.95 -5.60 11.82
CA GLN A 422 22.67 -6.32 13.07
C GLN A 422 21.30 -6.01 13.68
N GLN A 423 20.59 -7.05 14.13
CA GLN A 423 19.32 -6.93 14.86
C GLN A 423 19.49 -6.09 16.14
N GLN A 424 19.04 -4.84 16.12
CA GLN A 424 18.77 -4.09 17.34
C GLN A 424 17.36 -4.45 17.82
N ASN A 425 17.27 -5.12 18.96
CA ASN A 425 16.00 -5.48 19.58
C ASN A 425 15.44 -4.28 20.34
N TYR A 426 14.61 -3.46 19.68
CA TYR A 426 13.84 -2.44 20.37
C TYR A 426 12.76 -3.09 21.24
N ALA A 427 12.66 -2.68 22.51
CA ALA A 427 11.65 -3.21 23.42
C ALA A 427 10.23 -2.89 22.91
N THR A 428 9.36 -3.91 22.85
CA THR A 428 7.96 -3.82 22.42
C THR A 428 7.14 -2.95 23.36
N ARG A 429 7.12 -1.65 23.12
CA ARG A 429 6.06 -0.76 23.57
C ARG A 429 5.30 -0.31 22.35
N SER A 430 4.12 -0.89 22.13
CA SER A 430 3.16 -0.36 21.15
C SER A 430 2.98 1.12 21.42
N ASN A 431 3.37 1.95 20.44
CA ASN A 431 3.36 3.40 20.55
C ASN A 431 2.30 4.02 19.63
N ARG A 432 1.19 3.29 19.41
CA ARG A 432 0.06 3.74 18.58
C ARG A 432 -0.47 5.09 19.05
N ASP A 433 -0.63 5.30 20.35
CA ASP A 433 -1.11 6.57 20.89
C ASP A 433 -0.20 7.75 20.52
N ALA A 434 1.13 7.57 20.59
CA ALA A 434 2.06 8.61 20.18
C ALA A 434 2.04 8.85 18.66
N PHE A 435 1.86 7.78 17.87
CA PHE A 435 1.69 7.90 16.42
C PHE A 435 0.41 8.66 16.06
N GLU A 436 -0.73 8.32 16.67
CA GLU A 436 -2.01 8.98 16.45
C GLU A 436 -1.99 10.44 16.93
N ALA A 437 -1.27 10.72 18.02
CA ALA A 437 -1.00 12.10 18.47
C ALA A 437 -0.18 12.90 17.44
N ALA A 438 0.89 12.31 16.89
CA ALA A 438 1.69 12.93 15.84
C ALA A 438 0.90 13.10 14.53
N LEU A 439 0.03 12.14 14.20
CA LEU A 439 -0.86 12.16 13.05
C LEU A 439 -1.98 13.20 13.18
N GLY A 440 -2.40 13.50 14.42
CA GLY A 440 -3.54 14.37 14.73
C GLY A 440 -4.90 13.73 14.44
N ALA A 441 -4.97 12.41 14.35
CA ALA A 441 -6.18 11.60 14.19
C ALA A 441 -5.90 10.13 14.56
N THR A 442 -6.96 9.38 14.86
CA THR A 442 -6.90 7.92 14.97
C THR A 442 -6.73 7.28 13.60
N VAL A 443 -6.00 6.17 13.51
CA VAL A 443 -5.99 5.36 12.30
C VAL A 443 -7.26 4.49 12.24
N GLN A 444 -7.81 4.31 11.04
CA GLN A 444 -8.95 3.43 10.82
C GLN A 444 -8.54 1.96 10.96
N ASP A 445 -9.45 1.12 11.47
CA ASP A 445 -9.30 -0.33 11.50
C ASP A 445 -9.66 -0.93 10.13
N GLU A 446 -8.69 -1.55 9.46
CA GLU A 446 -8.88 -2.17 8.16
C GLU A 446 -9.90 -3.32 8.19
N LEU A 447 -9.91 -4.13 9.25
CA LEU A 447 -10.80 -5.28 9.36
C LEU A 447 -12.25 -4.83 9.50
N ALA A 448 -12.48 -3.75 10.26
CA ALA A 448 -13.79 -3.13 10.38
C ALA A 448 -14.29 -2.62 9.02
N LEU A 449 -13.43 -1.96 8.23
CA LEU A 449 -13.78 -1.49 6.89
C LEU A 449 -14.15 -2.65 5.94
N TYR A 450 -13.43 -3.77 5.98
CA TYR A 450 -13.78 -4.94 5.17
C TYR A 450 -15.07 -5.60 5.64
N ALA A 451 -15.29 -5.71 6.95
CA ALA A 451 -16.52 -6.25 7.53
C ALA A 451 -17.75 -5.43 7.16
N GLU A 452 -17.64 -4.09 7.22
CA GLU A 452 -18.70 -3.16 6.82
C GLU A 452 -19.06 -3.35 5.34
N ARG A 453 -18.07 -3.43 4.45
CA ARG A 453 -18.30 -3.67 3.01
C ARG A 453 -18.98 -5.01 2.75
N GLN A 454 -18.53 -6.08 3.41
CA GLN A 454 -19.16 -7.38 3.31
C GLN A 454 -20.64 -7.31 3.72
N ALA A 455 -20.91 -6.73 4.89
CA ALA A 455 -22.27 -6.59 5.42
C ALA A 455 -23.17 -5.75 4.50
N ALA A 456 -22.71 -4.57 4.08
CA ALA A 456 -23.46 -3.68 3.21
C ALA A 456 -23.79 -4.31 1.84
N SER A 457 -22.84 -5.08 1.28
CA SER A 457 -23.08 -5.80 0.02
C SER A 457 -24.11 -6.92 0.18
N LEU A 458 -24.09 -7.64 1.29
CA LEU A 458 -25.06 -8.68 1.59
C LEU A 458 -26.46 -8.10 1.80
N ASP A 459 -26.58 -7.03 2.58
CA ASP A 459 -27.84 -6.33 2.81
C ASP A 459 -28.45 -5.82 1.50
N SER A 460 -27.63 -5.21 0.64
CA SER A 460 -28.04 -4.74 -0.68
C SER A 460 -28.51 -5.89 -1.57
N ALA A 461 -27.79 -7.01 -1.56
CA ALA A 461 -28.16 -8.20 -2.34
C ALA A 461 -29.47 -8.83 -1.84
N LEU A 462 -29.66 -8.97 -0.52
CA LEU A 462 -30.89 -9.50 0.06
C LEU A 462 -32.09 -8.57 -0.20
N ALA A 463 -31.89 -7.25 -0.11
CA ALA A 463 -32.92 -6.27 -0.47
C ALA A 463 -33.34 -6.41 -1.95
N ALA A 464 -32.39 -6.57 -2.87
CA ALA A 464 -32.66 -6.81 -4.29
C ALA A 464 -33.42 -8.13 -4.56
N LEU A 465 -33.28 -9.12 -3.67
CA LEU A 465 -34.02 -10.38 -3.69
C LEU A 465 -35.37 -10.32 -2.96
N GLY A 466 -35.76 -9.16 -2.41
CA GLY A 466 -37.00 -9.00 -1.65
C GLY A 466 -36.97 -9.63 -0.24
N LEU A 467 -35.78 -9.89 0.31
CA LEU A 467 -35.55 -10.59 1.58
C LEU A 467 -35.04 -9.67 2.70
N ALA A 468 -35.38 -8.37 2.65
CA ALA A 468 -34.94 -7.40 3.64
C ALA A 468 -35.36 -7.80 5.07
N GLY A 469 -34.42 -7.75 6.03
CA GLY A 469 -34.69 -8.03 7.45
C GLY A 469 -34.44 -9.46 7.92
N LEU A 470 -33.79 -10.31 7.12
CA LEU A 470 -33.30 -11.60 7.60
C LEU A 470 -32.20 -11.39 8.67
N PRO A 471 -32.29 -12.03 9.84
CA PRO A 471 -31.30 -11.86 10.90
C PRO A 471 -29.94 -12.39 10.43
N LEU A 472 -28.97 -11.49 10.38
CA LEU A 472 -27.59 -11.80 9.99
C LEU A 472 -26.90 -12.55 11.13
N LYS A 473 -26.10 -13.57 10.78
CA LYS A 473 -25.02 -14.00 11.68
C LYS A 473 -23.96 -12.90 11.66
N THR A 474 -23.89 -12.09 12.70
CA THR A 474 -22.78 -11.14 12.91
C THR A 474 -21.48 -11.93 12.97
N VAL A 475 -20.61 -11.68 12.01
CA VAL A 475 -19.20 -12.10 12.05
C VAL A 475 -18.45 -10.93 12.70
N ALA A 476 -17.79 -11.19 13.83
CA ALA A 476 -16.92 -10.25 14.52
C ALA A 476 -15.47 -10.70 14.37
#